data_AF-A0A1A9RI47-F1
#
_entry.id   AF-A0A1A9RI47-F1
#
_cell.length_a   1.000
_cell.length_b   1.000
_cell.length_c   1.000
_cell.angle_alpha   90.00
_cell.angle_beta   90.00
_cell.angle_gamma   90.00
#
_symmetry.space_group_name_H-M   'P 1'
#
loop_
_entity.id
_entity.type
_entity.pdbx_description
1 polymer ?
#
loop_
_entity_poly.entity_id
_entity_poly.type
_entity_poly.pdbx_seq_one_letter_code
_entity_poly.pdbx_strand_id
1 'polypeptide(L)'
;MIDHELWQNASDSDIIDHILPRYHDTHRRQLDELIPLAEKVAGVHAGKFPAEMVPLLHTIQGELLSHMMKEERILFPMLKQGAGRAAAMPVRMMMHEHTEHDAAIERLLEITDNLQAPADACRSWQQLYSLAQELVDDLRDHIDLEDNILFARVLA
;
A
#
# COMPACT_ATOMS: atom_id res chain seq x y z
N MET A 1 -4.08 -12.71 0.52
CA MET A 1 -3.78 -13.48 -0.69
C MET A 1 -4.95 -13.40 -1.65
N ILE A 2 -4.67 -12.85 -2.81
CA ILE A 2 -5.61 -12.64 -3.90
C ILE A 2 -6.02 -13.95 -4.55
N ASP A 3 -7.29 -14.06 -4.93
CA ASP A 3 -7.78 -15.10 -5.82
C ASP A 3 -7.43 -14.77 -7.27
N HIS A 4 -6.24 -15.22 -7.70
CA HIS A 4 -5.73 -14.95 -9.05
C HIS A 4 -6.65 -15.50 -10.15
N GLU A 5 -7.31 -16.64 -9.92
CA GLU A 5 -8.19 -17.25 -10.94
C GLU A 5 -9.42 -16.39 -11.17
N LEU A 6 -10.03 -15.87 -10.09
CA LEU A 6 -11.14 -14.92 -10.18
C LEU A 6 -10.76 -13.69 -11.02
N TRP A 7 -9.66 -13.02 -10.66
CA TRP A 7 -9.31 -11.73 -11.26
C TRP A 7 -8.74 -11.88 -12.67
N GLN A 8 -8.07 -12.98 -13.00
CA GLN A 8 -7.65 -13.29 -14.37
C GLN A 8 -8.81 -13.39 -15.35
N ASN A 9 -10.02 -13.69 -14.88
CA ASN A 9 -11.23 -13.76 -15.70
C ASN A 9 -12.14 -12.51 -15.58
N ALA A 10 -11.87 -11.61 -14.64
CA ALA A 10 -12.61 -10.37 -14.46
C ALA A 10 -12.24 -9.32 -15.52
N SER A 11 -13.16 -8.39 -15.82
CA SER A 11 -12.84 -7.26 -16.70
C SER A 11 -11.94 -6.24 -16.01
N ASP A 12 -11.19 -5.45 -16.78
CA ASP A 12 -10.35 -4.38 -16.22
C ASP A 12 -11.17 -3.36 -15.42
N SER A 13 -12.43 -3.10 -15.84
CA SER A 13 -13.32 -2.22 -15.08
C SER A 13 -13.68 -2.82 -13.71
N ASP A 14 -13.98 -4.13 -13.65
CA ASP A 14 -14.33 -4.79 -12.39
C ASP A 14 -13.13 -4.83 -11.43
N ILE A 15 -11.91 -5.04 -11.96
CA ILE A 15 -10.68 -4.97 -11.15
C ILE A 15 -10.51 -3.56 -10.58
N ILE A 16 -10.64 -2.51 -11.39
CA ILE A 16 -10.54 -1.12 -10.92
C ILE A 16 -11.64 -0.80 -9.90
N ASP A 17 -12.87 -1.23 -10.15
CA ASP A 17 -13.99 -1.02 -9.24
C ASP A 17 -13.84 -1.78 -7.92
N HIS A 18 -13.03 -2.84 -7.89
CA HIS A 18 -12.61 -3.51 -6.67
C HIS A 18 -11.48 -2.76 -5.96
N ILE A 19 -10.43 -2.35 -6.68
CA ILE A 19 -9.24 -1.71 -6.14
C ILE A 19 -9.59 -0.46 -5.33
N LEU A 20 -10.46 0.40 -5.87
CA LEU A 20 -10.80 1.68 -5.25
C LEU A 20 -11.33 1.54 -3.81
N PRO A 21 -12.44 0.85 -3.53
CA PRO A 21 -12.94 0.72 -2.17
C PRO A 21 -12.14 -0.27 -1.31
N ARG A 22 -11.59 -1.35 -1.91
CA ARG A 22 -10.93 -2.42 -1.15
C ARG A 22 -9.54 -2.01 -0.68
N TYR A 23 -8.78 -1.34 -1.52
CA TYR A 23 -7.39 -0.98 -1.27
C TYR A 23 -7.25 0.52 -1.08
N HIS A 24 -7.58 1.37 -2.07
CA HIS A 24 -7.28 2.80 -1.96
C HIS A 24 -7.95 3.48 -0.77
N ASP A 25 -9.26 3.29 -0.64
CA ASP A 25 -10.00 3.86 0.50
C ASP A 25 -9.61 3.20 1.83
N THR A 26 -9.17 1.94 1.80
CA THR A 26 -8.69 1.23 2.99
C THR A 26 -7.33 1.76 3.44
N HIS A 27 -6.38 1.97 2.53
CA HIS A 27 -5.08 2.55 2.83
C HIS A 27 -5.19 3.95 3.41
N ARG A 28 -6.10 4.79 2.89
CA ARG A 28 -6.41 6.10 3.47
C ARG A 28 -6.82 5.97 4.94
N ARG A 29 -7.78 5.08 5.24
CA ARG A 29 -8.24 4.83 6.62
C ARG A 29 -7.16 4.24 7.51
N GLN A 30 -6.41 3.25 7.01
CA GLN A 30 -5.32 2.60 7.73
C GLN A 30 -4.27 3.64 8.13
N LEU A 31 -3.84 4.50 7.22
CA LEU A 31 -2.83 5.52 7.51
C LEU A 31 -3.34 6.61 8.47
N ASP A 32 -4.61 7.01 8.33
CA ASP A 32 -5.26 7.96 9.25
C ASP A 32 -5.32 7.44 10.70
N GLU A 33 -5.40 6.12 10.90
CA GLU A 33 -5.35 5.49 12.22
C GLU A 33 -3.92 5.18 12.69
N LEU A 34 -3.09 4.65 11.79
CA LEU A 34 -1.77 4.11 12.10
C LEU A 34 -0.78 5.21 12.53
N ILE A 35 -0.76 6.33 11.82
CA ILE A 35 0.21 7.41 12.04
C ILE A 35 0.03 8.07 13.43
N PRO A 36 -1.17 8.51 13.86
CA PRO A 36 -1.35 9.07 15.20
C PRO A 36 -1.01 8.09 16.32
N LEU A 37 -1.28 6.79 16.11
CA LEU A 37 -0.91 5.75 17.07
C LEU A 37 0.62 5.58 17.15
N ALA A 38 1.31 5.60 16.01
CA ALA A 38 2.77 5.53 15.94
C ALA A 38 3.42 6.70 16.68
N GLU A 39 2.94 7.92 16.45
CA GLU A 39 3.41 9.13 17.15
C GLU A 39 3.23 9.03 18.67
N LYS A 40 2.06 8.55 19.10
CA LYS A 40 1.79 8.33 20.53
C LYS A 40 2.73 7.30 21.15
N VAL A 41 2.93 6.17 20.49
CA VAL A 41 3.82 5.09 20.99
C VAL A 41 5.26 5.59 21.02
N ALA A 42 5.73 6.29 19.98
CA ALA A 42 7.06 6.87 19.92
C ALA A 42 7.30 7.87 21.07
N GLY A 43 6.31 8.71 21.38
CA GLY A 43 6.40 9.66 22.50
C GLY A 43 6.48 8.99 23.88
N VAL A 44 5.69 7.95 24.12
CA VAL A 44 5.67 7.22 25.40
C VAL A 44 6.91 6.34 25.60
N HIS A 45 7.41 5.73 24.52
CA HIS A 45 8.50 4.76 24.53
C HIS A 45 9.80 5.32 23.93
N ALA A 46 10.05 6.63 24.11
CA ALA A 46 11.26 7.28 23.65
C ALA A 46 12.54 6.53 24.11
N GLY A 47 13.45 6.28 23.17
CA GLY A 47 14.68 5.52 23.42
C GLY A 47 14.54 3.99 23.38
N LYS A 48 13.32 3.45 23.29
CA LYS A 48 13.05 2.03 23.03
C LYS A 48 12.37 1.80 21.67
N PHE A 49 11.46 2.69 21.29
CA PHE A 49 10.72 2.60 20.04
C PHE A 49 11.59 2.99 18.83
N PRO A 50 11.47 2.32 17.66
CA PRO A 50 12.22 2.69 16.45
C PRO A 50 11.92 4.12 16.02
N ALA A 51 12.90 5.02 16.18
CA ALA A 51 12.71 6.45 15.91
C ALA A 51 12.39 6.74 14.44
N GLU A 52 12.80 5.85 13.53
CA GLU A 52 12.61 5.97 12.08
C GLU A 52 11.19 5.61 11.62
N MET A 53 10.39 4.90 12.43
CA MET A 53 9.08 4.41 12.00
C MET A 53 8.10 5.54 11.70
N VAL A 54 8.04 6.57 12.54
CA VAL A 54 7.10 7.69 12.33
C VAL A 54 7.44 8.48 11.06
N PRO A 55 8.69 8.93 10.83
CA PRO A 55 9.07 9.55 9.55
C PRO A 55 8.79 8.66 8.34
N LEU A 56 9.08 7.36 8.42
CA LEU A 56 8.83 6.42 7.33
C LEU A 56 7.34 6.31 6.98
N LEU A 57 6.46 6.22 7.99
CA LEU A 57 5.02 6.16 7.76
C LEU A 57 4.47 7.44 7.10
N HIS A 58 5.00 8.61 7.46
CA HIS A 58 4.66 9.87 6.79
C HIS A 58 5.13 9.89 5.33
N THR A 59 6.32 9.36 5.03
CA THR A 59 6.80 9.19 3.66
C THR A 59 5.88 8.24 2.87
N ILE A 60 5.58 7.06 3.42
CA ILE A 60 4.67 6.08 2.80
C ILE A 60 3.32 6.73 2.50
N GLN A 61 2.74 7.48 3.45
CA GLN A 61 1.47 8.17 3.22
C GLN A 61 1.55 9.18 2.08
N GLY A 62 2.57 10.04 2.06
CA GLY A 62 2.73 11.05 1.02
C GLY A 62 2.86 10.44 -0.38
N GLU A 63 3.70 9.42 -0.50
CA GLU A 63 3.96 8.74 -1.76
C GLU A 63 2.73 7.95 -2.23
N LEU A 64 2.13 7.13 -1.37
CA LEU A 64 0.97 6.31 -1.71
C LEU A 64 -0.26 7.16 -2.06
N LEU A 65 -0.53 8.25 -1.34
CA LEU A 65 -1.63 9.15 -1.68
C LEU A 65 -1.41 9.84 -3.05
N SER A 66 -0.17 10.23 -3.35
CA SER A 66 0.20 10.81 -4.64
C SER A 66 0.05 9.78 -5.77
N HIS A 67 0.52 8.56 -5.54
CA HIS A 67 0.40 7.40 -6.42
C HIS A 67 -1.06 7.12 -6.78
N MET A 68 -1.89 6.78 -5.78
CA MET A 68 -3.30 6.45 -5.96
C MET A 68 -4.09 7.59 -6.64
N MET A 69 -3.72 8.86 -6.41
CA MET A 69 -4.34 9.99 -7.09
C MET A 69 -4.10 9.97 -8.61
N LYS A 70 -2.88 9.63 -9.05
CA LYS A 70 -2.56 9.54 -10.49
C LYS A 70 -3.35 8.41 -11.13
N GLU A 71 -3.51 7.31 -10.43
CA GLU A 71 -4.29 6.18 -10.91
C GLU A 71 -5.77 6.54 -11.04
N GLU A 72 -6.37 7.02 -9.94
CA GLU A 72 -7.78 7.42 -9.86
C GLU A 72 -8.16 8.48 -10.88
N ARG A 73 -7.30 9.47 -11.11
CA ARG A 73 -7.62 10.63 -11.95
C ARG A 73 -7.23 10.44 -13.41
N ILE A 74 -6.23 9.62 -13.70
CA ILE A 74 -5.63 9.52 -15.03
C ILE A 74 -5.67 8.08 -15.53
N LEU A 75 -4.95 7.17 -14.89
CA LEU A 75 -4.74 5.82 -15.42
C LEU A 75 -6.04 5.03 -15.49
N PHE A 76 -6.76 4.89 -14.38
CA PHE A 76 -7.99 4.11 -14.32
C PHE A 76 -9.09 4.63 -15.27
N PRO A 77 -9.36 5.95 -15.37
CA PRO A 77 -10.25 6.46 -16.40
C PRO A 77 -9.81 6.12 -17.83
N MET A 78 -8.51 6.17 -18.14
CA MET A 78 -7.99 5.79 -19.46
C MET A 78 -8.22 4.30 -19.75
N LEU A 79 -7.97 3.43 -18.78
CA LEU A 79 -8.18 1.98 -18.92
C LEU A 79 -9.67 1.66 -19.12
N LYS A 80 -10.57 2.26 -18.32
CA LYS A 80 -12.03 2.07 -18.48
C LYS A 80 -12.58 2.55 -19.82
N GLN A 81 -11.94 3.52 -20.45
CA GLN A 81 -12.32 4.02 -21.79
C GLN A 81 -11.74 3.17 -22.94
N GLY A 82 -11.03 2.09 -22.63
CA GLY A 82 -10.40 1.23 -23.64
C GLY A 82 -9.14 1.82 -24.28
N ALA A 83 -8.55 2.86 -23.66
CA ALA A 83 -7.33 3.51 -24.15
C ALA A 83 -6.03 2.78 -23.73
N GLY A 84 -6.09 1.47 -23.47
CA GLY A 84 -4.98 0.67 -22.92
C GLY A 84 -3.67 0.81 -23.69
N ARG A 85 -3.70 0.87 -25.03
CA ARG A 85 -2.49 1.05 -25.86
C ARG A 85 -1.75 2.36 -25.60
N ALA A 86 -2.45 3.42 -25.18
CA ALA A 86 -1.84 4.69 -24.81
C ALA A 86 -1.39 4.74 -23.34
N ALA A 87 -1.80 3.76 -22.52
CA ALA A 87 -1.50 3.70 -21.10
C ALA A 87 -0.16 3.01 -20.76
N ALA A 88 0.56 2.45 -21.74
CA ALA A 88 1.82 1.73 -21.49
C ALA A 88 2.87 2.55 -20.74
N MET A 89 3.01 3.85 -21.04
CA MET A 89 3.97 4.72 -20.33
C MET A 89 3.50 5.07 -18.90
N PRO A 90 2.25 5.52 -18.68
CA PRO A 90 1.68 5.63 -17.33
C PRO A 90 1.81 4.37 -16.49
N VAL A 91 1.51 3.19 -17.04
CA VAL A 91 1.65 1.91 -16.34
C VAL A 91 3.09 1.66 -15.89
N ARG A 92 4.08 1.87 -16.77
CA ARG A 92 5.50 1.70 -16.38
C ARG A 92 5.93 2.66 -15.27
N MET A 93 5.32 3.85 -15.20
CA MET A 93 5.57 4.78 -14.09
C MET A 93 4.96 4.24 -12.79
N MET A 94 3.73 3.73 -12.80
CA MET A 94 3.10 3.16 -11.59
C MET A 94 3.86 1.93 -11.09
N MET A 95 4.26 1.02 -11.99
CA MET A 95 5.12 -0.12 -11.64
C MET A 95 6.48 0.30 -11.06
N HIS A 96 7.05 1.43 -11.51
CA HIS A 96 8.28 1.95 -10.90
C HIS A 96 8.02 2.42 -9.46
N GLU A 97 6.93 3.15 -9.23
CA GLU A 97 6.56 3.61 -7.89
C GLU A 97 6.20 2.43 -6.97
N HIS A 98 5.63 1.34 -7.50
CA HIS A 98 5.44 0.09 -6.75
C HIS A 98 6.76 -0.46 -6.19
N THR A 99 7.85 -0.41 -6.97
CA THR A 99 9.16 -0.84 -6.44
C THR A 99 9.65 0.05 -5.29
N GLU A 100 9.27 1.33 -5.27
CA GLU A 100 9.59 2.24 -4.17
C GLU A 100 8.71 1.95 -2.94
N HIS A 101 7.43 1.63 -3.13
CA HIS A 101 6.54 1.17 -2.07
C HIS A 101 7.01 -0.15 -1.45
N ASP A 102 7.42 -1.13 -2.25
CA ASP A 102 8.01 -2.38 -1.77
C ASP A 102 9.27 -2.11 -0.93
N ALA A 103 10.16 -1.22 -1.39
CA ALA A 103 11.35 -0.86 -0.62
C ALA A 103 11.00 -0.20 0.72
N ALA A 104 9.95 0.63 0.76
CA ALA A 104 9.47 1.23 2.00
C ALA A 104 8.86 0.20 2.97
N ILE A 105 8.13 -0.80 2.45
CA ILE A 105 7.62 -1.94 3.22
C ILE A 105 8.78 -2.72 3.83
N GLU A 106 9.79 -3.09 3.03
CA GLU A 106 10.95 -3.84 3.54
C GLU A 106 11.69 -3.06 4.62
N ARG A 107 11.83 -1.73 4.45
CA ARG A 107 12.42 -0.88 5.48
C ARG A 107 11.57 -0.86 6.76
N LEU A 108 10.25 -0.81 6.65
CA LEU A 108 9.34 -0.83 7.79
C LEU A 108 9.48 -2.16 8.56
N LEU A 109 9.52 -3.29 7.86
CA LEU A 109 9.72 -4.60 8.46
C LEU A 109 11.09 -4.70 9.14
N GLU A 110 12.15 -4.22 8.50
CA GLU A 110 13.51 -4.23 9.06
C GLU A 110 13.60 -3.48 10.39
N ILE A 111 13.12 -2.23 10.45
CA ILE A 111 13.25 -1.40 11.66
C ILE A 111 12.33 -1.83 12.80
N THR A 112 11.37 -2.72 12.54
CA THR A 112 10.38 -3.20 13.51
C THR A 112 10.56 -4.67 13.89
N ASP A 113 11.67 -5.30 13.46
CA ASP A 113 11.92 -6.74 13.64
C ASP A 113 10.76 -7.58 13.09
N ASN A 114 10.39 -7.33 11.83
CA ASN A 114 9.22 -7.93 11.17
C ASN A 114 7.91 -7.70 11.94
N LEU A 115 7.72 -6.47 12.43
CA LEU A 115 6.57 -6.09 13.24
C LEU A 115 6.37 -7.00 14.46
N GLN A 116 7.46 -7.52 15.04
CA GLN A 116 7.44 -8.28 16.28
C GLN A 116 7.66 -7.34 17.46
N ALA A 117 6.58 -7.06 18.18
CA ALA A 117 6.66 -6.19 19.34
C ALA A 117 7.45 -6.87 20.48
N PRO A 118 8.30 -6.14 21.22
CA PRO A 118 8.96 -6.66 22.41
C PRO A 118 7.97 -7.27 23.42
N ALA A 119 8.43 -8.24 24.22
CA ALA A 119 7.58 -8.89 25.23
C ALA A 119 7.01 -7.91 26.29
N ASP A 120 7.70 -6.80 26.56
CA ASP A 120 7.27 -5.74 27.46
C ASP A 120 6.50 -4.60 26.76
N ALA A 121 6.18 -4.74 25.46
CA ALA A 121 5.45 -3.74 24.71
C ALA A 121 4.04 -3.52 25.28
N CYS A 122 3.62 -2.25 25.37
CA CYS A 122 2.27 -1.94 25.83
C CYS A 122 1.24 -2.34 24.76
N ARG A 123 -0.04 -2.44 25.17
CA ARG A 123 -1.14 -2.79 24.27
C ARG A 123 -1.24 -1.89 23.02
N SER A 124 -0.93 -0.60 23.15
CA SER A 124 -0.94 0.33 22.02
C SER A 124 0.17 0.06 21.01
N TRP A 125 1.34 -0.38 21.45
CA TRP A 125 2.43 -0.78 20.55
C TRP A 125 2.08 -2.11 19.86
N GLN A 126 1.54 -3.08 20.59
CA GLN A 126 1.07 -4.34 19.98
C GLN A 126 0.01 -4.07 18.89
N GLN A 127 -0.98 -3.23 19.18
CA GLN A 127 -2.00 -2.81 18.21
C GLN A 127 -1.37 -2.08 17.02
N LEU A 128 -0.40 -1.18 17.25
CA LEU A 128 0.30 -0.49 16.17
C LEU A 128 0.93 -1.46 15.18
N TYR A 129 1.61 -2.50 15.68
CA TYR A 129 2.26 -3.48 14.82
C TYR A 129 1.24 -4.38 14.10
N SER A 130 0.11 -4.70 14.73
CA SER A 130 -1.01 -5.38 14.06
C SER A 130 -1.55 -4.55 12.89
N LEU A 131 -1.82 -3.26 13.10
CA LEU A 131 -2.33 -2.37 12.05
C LEU A 131 -1.30 -2.15 10.92
N ALA A 132 -0.01 -2.07 11.27
CA ALA A 132 1.05 -1.98 10.28
C ALA A 132 1.15 -3.27 9.44
N GLN A 133 0.94 -4.44 10.06
CA GLN A 133 0.92 -5.71 9.34
C GLN A 133 -0.26 -5.76 8.36
N GLU A 134 -1.45 -5.32 8.78
CA GLU A 134 -2.62 -5.23 7.92
C GLU A 134 -2.39 -4.30 6.72
N LEU A 135 -1.75 -3.14 6.93
CA LEU A 135 -1.35 -2.24 5.85
C LEU A 135 -0.37 -2.92 4.88
N VAL A 136 0.66 -3.60 5.39
CA VAL A 136 1.66 -4.30 4.57
C VAL A 136 1.03 -5.41 3.74
N ASP A 137 0.17 -6.22 4.34
CA ASP A 137 -0.49 -7.34 3.66
C ASP A 137 -1.45 -6.82 2.59
N ASP A 138 -2.24 -5.79 2.91
CA ASP A 138 -3.15 -5.17 1.95
C ASP A 138 -2.40 -4.50 0.81
N LEU A 139 -1.29 -3.80 1.07
CA LEU A 139 -0.53 -3.10 0.03
C LEU A 139 0.20 -4.07 -0.90
N ARG A 140 0.70 -5.20 -0.38
CA ARG A 140 1.27 -6.27 -1.20
C ARG A 140 0.22 -6.95 -2.07
N ASP A 141 -0.93 -7.30 -1.51
CA ASP A 141 -2.04 -7.83 -2.30
C ASP A 141 -2.46 -6.77 -3.36
N HIS A 142 -2.61 -5.51 -2.98
CA HIS A 142 -2.96 -4.44 -3.91
C HIS A 142 -2.02 -4.35 -5.13
N ILE A 143 -0.72 -4.23 -4.89
CA ILE A 143 0.30 -4.15 -5.94
C ILE A 143 0.31 -5.41 -6.80
N ASP A 144 0.13 -6.60 -6.21
CA ASP A 144 0.06 -7.85 -6.95
C ASP A 144 -1.13 -7.90 -7.93
N LEU A 145 -2.31 -7.41 -7.52
CA LEU A 145 -3.47 -7.31 -8.40
C LEU A 145 -3.20 -6.42 -9.61
N GLU A 146 -2.54 -5.30 -9.36
CA GLU A 146 -2.24 -4.31 -10.38
C GLU A 146 -1.16 -4.79 -11.32
N ASP A 147 0.02 -5.12 -10.82
CA ASP A 147 1.18 -5.48 -11.64
C ASP A 147 0.95 -6.77 -12.42
N ASN A 148 0.46 -7.81 -11.75
CA ASN A 148 0.44 -9.15 -12.32
C ASN A 148 -0.84 -9.45 -13.11
N ILE A 149 -1.90 -8.65 -12.93
CA ILE A 149 -3.16 -8.85 -13.66
C ILE A 149 -3.51 -7.63 -14.50
N LEU A 150 -3.79 -6.48 -13.88
CA LEU A 150 -4.31 -5.31 -14.61
C LEU A 150 -3.27 -4.76 -15.60
N PHE A 151 -2.06 -4.46 -15.12
CA PHE A 151 -0.99 -3.84 -15.89
C PHE A 151 -0.33 -4.83 -16.85
N ALA A 152 -0.19 -6.10 -16.46
CA ALA A 152 0.25 -7.16 -17.35
C ALA A 152 -0.61 -7.23 -18.63
N ARG A 153 -1.94 -7.11 -18.51
CA ARG A 153 -2.85 -7.09 -19.68
C ARG A 153 -2.65 -5.85 -20.55
N VAL A 154 -2.39 -4.70 -19.96
CA VAL A 154 -2.19 -3.44 -20.68
C VAL A 154 -0.88 -3.45 -21.48
N LEU A 155 0.14 -4.16 -20.97
CA LEU A 155 1.47 -4.25 -21.59
C LEU A 155 1.63 -5.43 -22.57
N ALA A 156 0.62 -6.31 -22.67
CA ALA A 156 0.61 -7.49 -23.54
C ALA A 156 0.43 -7.19 -25.04
#